data_AF-A0A0F9LRB0-F1
#
_entry.id   AF-A0A0F9LRB0-F1
#
_cell.length_a   1.000
_cell.length_b   1.000
_cell.length_c   1.000
_cell.angle_alpha   90.00
_cell.angle_beta   90.00
_cell.angle_gamma   90.00
#
_symmetry.space_group_name_H-M   'P 1'
#
loop_
_entity.id
_entity.type
_entity.pdbx_description
1 polymer ?
#
loop_
_entity_poly.entity_id
_entity_poly.type
_entity_poly.pdbx_seq_one_letter_code
_entity_poly.pdbx_strand_id
1 'polypeptide(L)'
;MPAVCQIGSPISCGDTMAQGSGNVFANGVPVTRVGPDFTAGHCFAPTPLASGSPDVFVNNLPVGRVGDPIVAHTCPPIPATHGGTVANGSPDVFAND
;
A
#
# COMPACT_ATOMS: atom_id res chain seq x y z
N MET A 1 -7.05 -13.61 8.02
CA MET A 1 -6.46 -13.27 6.71
C MET A 1 -6.75 -11.82 6.35
N PRO A 2 -5.74 -10.93 6.31
CA PRO A 2 -5.92 -9.56 5.83
C PRO A 2 -6.11 -9.53 4.29
N ALA A 3 -6.94 -8.60 3.83
CA ALA A 3 -7.17 -8.40 2.40
C ALA A 3 -5.92 -7.85 1.70
N VAL A 4 -5.68 -8.26 0.45
CA VAL A 4 -4.58 -7.74 -0.38
C VAL A 4 -4.78 -6.27 -0.69
N CYS A 5 -3.71 -5.49 -0.59
CA CYS A 5 -3.67 -4.10 -0.99
C CYS A 5 -3.55 -3.99 -2.53
N GLN A 6 -4.30 -3.06 -3.12
CA GLN A 6 -4.37 -2.85 -4.55
C GLN A 6 -4.41 -1.34 -4.86
N ILE A 7 -4.22 -0.94 -6.12
CA ILE A 7 -4.40 0.47 -6.51
C ILE A 7 -5.80 0.94 -6.06
N GLY A 8 -5.88 2.12 -5.47
CA GLY A 8 -7.12 2.66 -4.89
C GLY A 8 -7.37 2.23 -3.44
N SER A 9 -6.57 1.34 -2.86
CA SER A 9 -6.63 1.05 -1.42
C SER A 9 -6.37 2.32 -0.60
N PRO A 10 -7.31 2.74 0.27
CA PRO A 10 -7.13 3.93 1.10
C PRO A 10 -6.07 3.67 2.18
N ILE A 11 -5.32 4.71 2.52
CA ILE A 11 -4.40 4.74 3.65
C ILE A 11 -5.07 5.51 4.79
N SER A 12 -4.87 5.07 6.04
CA SER A 12 -5.54 5.63 7.22
C SER A 12 -5.28 7.13 7.47
N CYS A 13 -4.26 7.72 6.85
CA CYS A 13 -3.97 9.15 6.92
C CYS A 13 -4.69 10.01 5.84
N GLY A 14 -5.54 9.39 5.01
CA GLY A 14 -6.27 10.07 3.93
C GLY A 14 -5.59 10.00 2.56
N ASP A 15 -4.42 9.37 2.46
CA ASP A 15 -3.76 9.05 1.19
C ASP A 15 -4.39 7.80 0.55
N THR A 16 -3.92 7.39 -0.63
CA THR A 16 -4.40 6.22 -1.36
C THR A 16 -3.25 5.60 -2.16
N MET A 17 -3.18 4.27 -2.23
CA MET A 17 -2.20 3.60 -3.10
C MET A 17 -2.45 3.92 -4.58
N ALA A 18 -1.43 4.40 -5.28
CA ALA A 18 -1.56 4.85 -6.67
C ALA A 18 -0.88 3.93 -7.69
N GLN A 19 0.02 3.06 -7.23
CA GLN A 19 0.82 2.17 -8.07
C GLN A 19 0.68 0.72 -7.62
N GLY A 20 1.00 -0.19 -8.53
CA GLY A 20 0.90 -1.63 -8.33
C GLY A 20 1.60 -2.40 -9.44
N SER A 21 1.52 -3.73 -9.36
CA SER A 21 2.06 -4.65 -10.35
C SER A 21 1.50 -4.43 -11.76
N GLY A 22 2.36 -4.46 -12.77
CA GLY A 22 1.94 -4.37 -14.17
C GLY A 22 1.29 -5.65 -14.72
N ASN A 23 1.33 -6.78 -13.99
CA ASN A 23 0.87 -8.07 -14.51
C ASN A 23 0.20 -8.99 -13.48
N VAL A 24 0.08 -8.59 -12.21
CA VAL A 24 -0.63 -9.34 -11.18
C VAL A 24 -1.75 -8.47 -10.61
N PHE A 25 -2.96 -9.00 -10.65
CA PHE A 25 -4.18 -8.25 -10.35
C PHE A 25 -5.06 -9.02 -9.36
N ALA A 26 -5.73 -8.29 -8.46
CA ALA A 26 -6.85 -8.78 -7.65
C ALA A 26 -8.11 -8.10 -8.17
N ASN A 27 -9.11 -8.87 -8.61
CA ASN A 27 -10.34 -8.34 -9.21
C ASN A 27 -10.10 -7.36 -10.39
N GLY A 28 -9.06 -7.61 -11.19
CA GLY A 28 -8.67 -6.74 -12.29
C GLY A 28 -7.93 -5.46 -11.87
N VAL A 29 -7.68 -5.26 -10.58
CA VAL A 29 -6.93 -4.11 -10.03
C VAL A 29 -5.49 -4.52 -9.72
N PRO A 30 -4.47 -3.76 -10.13
CA PRO A 30 -3.07 -4.05 -9.81
C PRO A 30 -2.82 -4.18 -8.31
N VAL A 31 -2.15 -5.28 -7.93
CA VAL A 31 -1.75 -5.55 -6.54
C VAL A 31 -0.53 -4.71 -6.17
N THR A 32 -0.50 -4.12 -4.97
CA THR A 32 0.63 -3.30 -4.52
C THR A 32 1.71 -4.13 -3.83
N ARG A 33 2.95 -3.69 -3.97
CA ARG A 33 4.16 -4.36 -3.47
C ARG A 33 5.00 -3.40 -2.64
N VAL A 34 5.71 -3.94 -1.66
CA VAL A 34 6.69 -3.19 -0.86
C VAL A 34 7.84 -2.73 -1.73
N GLY A 35 8.13 -1.42 -1.69
CA GLY A 35 9.25 -0.80 -2.39
C GLY A 35 8.84 0.03 -3.61
N PRO A 36 8.51 -0.58 -4.77
CA PRO A 36 8.38 0.14 -6.02
C PRO A 36 7.03 0.85 -6.20
N ASP A 37 6.02 0.51 -5.39
CA ASP A 37 4.66 1.02 -5.56
C ASP A 37 4.37 2.09 -4.49
N PHE A 38 4.12 3.31 -4.94
CA PHE A 38 3.93 4.48 -4.10
C PHE A 38 2.45 4.88 -3.96
N THR A 39 2.14 5.57 -2.86
CA THR A 39 0.87 6.29 -2.69
C THR A 39 0.73 7.46 -3.67
N ALA A 40 -0.47 8.03 -3.78
CA ALA A 40 -0.72 9.24 -4.55
C ALA A 40 -0.03 10.47 -3.93
N GLY A 41 0.12 10.46 -2.60
CA GLY A 41 0.59 11.61 -1.83
C GLY A 41 -0.54 12.62 -1.60
N HIS A 42 -0.26 13.55 -0.70
CA HIS A 42 -1.09 14.73 -0.45
C HIS A 42 -0.17 15.91 -0.16
N CYS A 43 -0.41 16.75 0.85
CA CYS A 43 0.59 17.73 1.31
C CYS A 43 1.97 17.05 1.53
N PHE A 44 1.93 15.78 1.89
CA PHE A 44 3.05 14.90 2.14
C PHE A 44 3.38 14.09 0.88
N ALA A 45 4.66 13.99 0.53
CA ALA A 45 5.10 13.36 -0.70
C ALA A 45 4.64 11.89 -0.82
N PRO A 46 4.43 11.38 -2.04
CA PRO A 46 4.23 9.95 -2.30
C PRO A 46 5.24 9.09 -1.55
N THR A 47 4.77 8.00 -0.95
CA THR A 47 5.60 7.14 -0.10
C THR A 47 5.24 5.67 -0.33
N PRO A 48 6.18 4.72 -0.26
CA PRO A 48 5.89 3.31 -0.48
C PRO A 48 5.35 2.65 0.79
N LEU A 49 4.88 1.40 0.65
CA LEU A 49 4.69 0.51 1.79
C LEU A 49 6.04 0.25 2.48
N ALA A 50 6.05 0.30 3.81
CA ALA A 50 7.21 0.04 4.65
C ALA A 50 7.40 -1.46 4.95
N SER A 51 6.30 -2.22 4.99
CA SER A 51 6.33 -3.67 5.10
C SER A 51 5.13 -4.30 4.39
N GLY A 52 5.15 -5.62 4.26
CA GLY A 52 4.14 -6.40 3.57
C GLY A 52 4.09 -7.81 4.13
N SER A 53 3.53 -8.74 3.38
CA SER A 53 3.55 -10.16 3.73
C SER A 53 4.98 -10.71 3.87
N PRO A 54 5.28 -11.52 4.91
CA PRO A 54 6.57 -12.19 5.05
C PRO A 54 6.80 -13.34 4.07
N ASP A 55 5.76 -13.89 3.46
CA ASP A 55 5.79 -15.17 2.73
C ASP A 55 4.96 -15.19 1.44
N VAL A 56 4.14 -14.18 1.17
CA VAL A 56 3.41 -14.01 -0.08
C VAL A 56 4.02 -12.88 -0.89
N PHE A 57 4.41 -13.19 -2.13
CA PHE A 57 5.16 -12.30 -3.00
C PHE A 57 4.45 -12.06 -4.33
N VAL A 58 4.51 -10.82 -4.82
CA VAL A 58 4.10 -10.43 -6.16
C VAL A 58 5.31 -9.83 -6.87
N ASN A 59 5.66 -10.40 -8.04
CA ASN A 59 6.89 -10.05 -8.76
C ASN A 59 8.14 -10.07 -7.86
N ASN A 60 8.29 -11.12 -7.05
CA ASN A 60 9.43 -11.28 -6.14
C ASN A 60 9.53 -10.23 -5.01
N LEU A 61 8.46 -9.47 -4.77
CA LEU A 61 8.39 -8.46 -3.71
C LEU A 61 7.23 -8.75 -2.76
N PRO A 62 7.36 -8.45 -1.45
CA PRO A 62 6.27 -8.65 -0.49
C PRO A 62 4.97 -7.96 -0.95
N VAL A 63 3.86 -8.68 -0.91
CA VAL A 63 2.54 -8.11 -1.19
C VAL A 63 2.09 -7.20 -0.04
N GLY A 64 1.52 -6.04 -0.36
CA GLY A 64 0.85 -5.20 0.65
C GLY A 64 -0.49 -5.79 1.06
N ARG A 65 -0.89 -5.61 2.32
CA ARG A 65 -2.17 -6.08 2.87
C ARG A 65 -2.80 -5.02 3.77
N VAL A 66 -4.08 -5.16 4.08
CA VAL A 66 -4.74 -4.35 5.10
C VAL A 66 -3.96 -4.43 6.42
N GLY A 67 -3.68 -3.26 6.99
CA GLY A 67 -2.87 -3.11 8.21
C GLY A 67 -1.38 -2.91 7.96
N ASP A 68 -0.85 -3.22 6.78
CA ASP A 68 0.57 -2.99 6.50
C ASP A 68 0.85 -1.47 6.43
N PRO A 69 1.96 -0.99 7.04
CA PRO A 69 2.31 0.42 7.13
C PRO A 69 2.90 0.98 5.84
N ILE A 70 2.72 2.29 5.62
CA ILE A 70 3.53 3.09 4.70
C ILE A 70 4.77 3.67 5.41
N VAL A 71 5.82 4.01 4.66
CA VAL A 71 6.94 4.76 5.20
C VAL A 71 6.46 6.16 5.61
N ALA A 72 6.81 6.61 6.81
CA ALA A 72 6.41 7.92 7.29
C ALA A 72 6.95 9.02 6.36
N HIS A 73 6.10 9.99 6.05
CA HIS A 73 6.41 11.10 5.15
C HIS A 73 6.16 12.45 5.84
N THR A 74 6.72 13.52 5.27
CA THR A 74 6.70 14.87 5.85
C THR A 74 6.12 15.86 4.84
N CYS A 75 5.25 16.78 5.29
CA CYS A 75 4.80 17.91 4.47
C CYS A 75 5.70 19.13 4.72
N PRO A 76 6.49 19.61 3.75
CA PRO A 76 7.40 20.74 3.99
C PRO A 76 6.70 22.07 4.34
N PRO A 77 5.55 22.44 3.71
CA PRO A 77 4.79 23.65 4.08
C PRO A 77 4.26 23.69 5.52
N ILE A 78 3.87 22.55 6.07
CA ILE A 78 3.40 22.39 7.46
C ILE A 78 4.25 21.28 8.09
N PRO A 79 5.47 21.57 8.59
CA PRO A 79 6.56 20.62 8.87
C PRO A 79 6.21 19.57 9.93
N ALA A 80 5.28 18.70 9.57
CA ALA A 80 4.71 17.62 10.32
C ALA A 80 5.05 16.34 9.57
N THR A 81 5.22 15.26 10.32
CA THR A 81 5.55 13.94 9.81
C THR A 81 4.53 12.95 10.37
N HIS A 82 4.01 12.07 9.52
CA HIS A 82 3.15 10.98 9.97
C HIS A 82 3.35 9.75 9.07
N GLY A 83 2.87 8.61 9.55
CA GLY A 83 2.71 7.40 8.74
C GLY A 83 1.23 7.05 8.60
N GLY A 84 0.97 5.86 8.11
CA GLY A 84 -0.38 5.34 7.96
C GLY A 84 -0.31 3.86 7.67
N THR A 85 -1.47 3.23 7.59
CA THR A 85 -1.63 1.82 7.27
C THR A 85 -2.67 1.67 6.18
N VAL A 86 -2.56 0.62 5.38
CA VAL A 86 -3.59 0.25 4.41
C VAL A 86 -4.90 0.01 5.17
N ALA A 87 -5.90 0.86 4.94
CA ALA A 87 -7.16 0.84 5.67
C ALA A 87 -8.19 -0.11 5.06
N ASN A 88 -8.12 -0.35 3.74
CA ASN A 88 -8.98 -1.32 3.04
C ASN A 88 -8.25 -1.91 1.82
N GLY A 89 -8.61 -3.13 1.44
CA GLY A 89 -8.01 -3.91 0.35
C GLY A 89 -9.06 -4.52 -0.58
N SER A 90 -8.68 -5.58 -1.27
CA SER A 90 -9.57 -6.39 -2.09
C SER A 90 -10.73 -6.97 -1.26
N PRO A 91 -11.97 -7.04 -1.79
CA PRO A 91 -13.12 -7.57 -1.05
C PRO A 91 -13.04 -9.08 -0.77
N ASP A 92 -12.28 -9.84 -1.57
CA ASP A 92 -12.28 -11.31 -1.56
C ASP A 92 -10.92 -11.96 -1.87
N VAL A 93 -9.86 -11.16 -2.09
CA VAL A 93 -8.49 -11.67 -2.25
C VAL A 93 -7.70 -11.35 -0.99
N PHE A 94 -7.20 -12.39 -0.33
CA PHE A 94 -6.49 -12.31 0.95
C PHE A 94 -5.10 -12.91 0.82
N ALA A 95 -4.17 -12.47 1.67
CA ALA A 95 -2.82 -13.04 1.74
C ALA A 95 -2.47 -13.41 3.18
N ASN A 96 -2.01 -14.66 3.35
CA ASN A 96 -1.68 -15.32 4.61
C ASN A 96 -2.91 -15.68 5.45
N ASP A 97 -2.70 -16.47 6.52
CA ASP A 97 -3.70 -16.80 7.53
C ASP A 97 -3.98 -15.66 8.54
#